data_AF-Q0IYP2-F1
#
_entry.id   AF-Q0IYP2-F1
#
_cell.length_a   1.000
_cell.length_b   1.000
_cell.length_c   1.000
_cell.angle_alpha   90.00
_cell.angle_beta   90.00
_cell.angle_gamma   90.00
#
_symmetry.space_group_name_H-M   'P 1'
#
loop_
_entity.id
_entity.type
_entity.pdbx_description
1 polymer ?
#
loop_
_entity_poly.entity_id
_entity_poly.type
_entity_poly.pdbx_seq_one_letter_code
_entity_poly.pdbx_strand_id
1 'polypeptide(L)'
;VLGAVSNTASYLRLWALSLAHSELSTVFYEKVLVLSWGYNNIFILIIGAVIFLFATIGVLLVMETLSAFLHALRLHWVEFQNKFYEGDGYKFVPFAFASIIEEED
;
A
#
# COMPACT_ATOMS: atom_id res chain seq x y z
N VAL A 1 26.40 -13.78 5.28
CA VAL A 1 25.52 -14.57 6.19
C VAL A 1 24.48 -13.71 6.92
N LEU A 2 24.88 -12.64 7.62
CA LEU A 2 23.95 -11.73 8.32
C LEU A 2 22.89 -11.11 7.40
N GLY A 3 23.29 -10.69 6.19
CA GLY A 3 22.34 -10.15 5.20
C GLY A 3 21.31 -11.16 4.69
N ALA A 4 21.66 -12.45 4.57
CA ALA A 4 20.73 -13.47 4.09
C ALA A 4 19.61 -13.72 5.11
N VAL A 5 19.95 -13.87 6.40
CA VAL A 5 18.98 -14.02 7.48
C VAL A 5 18.11 -12.77 7.62
N SER A 6 18.71 -11.57 7.52
CA SER A 6 17.99 -10.29 7.57
C SER A 6 16.97 -10.14 6.43
N ASN A 7 17.37 -10.46 5.20
CA ASN A 7 16.48 -10.39 4.03
C ASN A 7 15.30 -11.35 4.19
N THR A 8 15.52 -12.59 4.64
CA THR A 8 14.44 -13.54 4.90
C THR A 8 13.49 -13.05 6.01
N ALA A 9 14.01 -12.50 7.10
CA ALA A 9 13.20 -11.96 8.18
C ALA A 9 12.37 -10.74 7.73
N SER A 10 12.90 -9.92 6.83
CA SER A 10 12.22 -8.74 6.31
C SER A 10 10.96 -9.07 5.48
N TYR A 11 10.89 -10.26 4.85
CA TYR A 11 9.66 -10.73 4.18
C TYR A 11 8.49 -11.00 5.15
N LEU A 12 8.73 -11.20 6.45
CA LEU A 12 7.67 -11.36 7.48
C LEU A 12 6.72 -10.16 7.51
N ARG A 13 7.21 -8.99 7.12
CA ARG A 13 6.43 -7.76 6.93
C ARG A 13 5.16 -7.96 6.10
N LEU A 14 5.23 -8.75 5.03
CA LEU A 14 4.07 -9.01 4.16
C LEU A 14 2.97 -9.74 4.94
N TRP A 15 3.35 -10.71 5.77
CA TRP A 15 2.42 -11.40 6.65
C TRP A 15 1.85 -10.47 7.72
N ALA A 16 2.68 -9.64 8.35
CA ALA A 16 2.22 -8.69 9.36
C ALA A 16 1.21 -7.68 8.81
N LEU A 17 1.45 -7.15 7.61
CA LEU A 17 0.53 -6.23 6.94
C LEU A 17 -0.77 -6.94 6.54
N SER A 18 -0.70 -8.17 6.06
CA SER A 18 -1.90 -8.97 5.77
C SER A 18 -2.74 -9.25 7.02
N LEU A 19 -2.09 -9.51 8.16
CA LEU A 19 -2.77 -9.72 9.44
C LEU A 19 -3.46 -8.44 9.90
N ALA A 20 -2.74 -7.31 9.88
CA ALA A 20 -3.30 -6.01 10.25
C ALA A 20 -4.52 -5.63 9.40
N HIS A 21 -4.44 -5.83 8.07
CA HIS A 21 -5.55 -5.57 7.14
C HIS A 21 -6.79 -6.42 7.47
N SER A 22 -6.60 -7.71 7.76
CA SER A 22 -7.69 -8.63 8.10
C SER A 22 -8.40 -8.23 9.41
N GLU A 23 -7.63 -7.88 10.44
CA GLU A 23 -8.18 -7.44 11.72
C GLU A 23 -8.90 -6.10 11.58
N LEU A 24 -8.31 -5.13 10.89
CA LEU A 24 -8.90 -3.82 10.65
C LEU A 24 -10.23 -3.93 9.88
N SER A 25 -10.27 -4.75 8.83
CA SER A 25 -11.48 -5.01 8.04
C SER A 25 -12.61 -5.61 8.89
N THR A 26 -12.28 -6.59 9.73
CA THR A 26 -13.24 -7.24 10.65
C THR A 26 -13.80 -6.23 11.66
N VAL A 27 -12.94 -5.42 12.28
CA VAL A 27 -13.37 -4.40 13.25
C VAL A 27 -14.26 -3.35 12.60
N PHE A 28 -13.94 -2.87 11.39
CA PHE A 28 -14.80 -1.93 10.67
C PHE A 28 -16.17 -2.54 10.34
N TYR A 29 -16.20 -3.80 9.90
CA TYR A 29 -17.44 -4.52 9.59
C TYR A 29 -18.33 -4.67 10.82
N GLU A 30 -17.77 -5.16 11.94
CA GLU A 30 -18.51 -5.37 13.18
C GLU A 30 -18.99 -4.06 13.80
N LYS A 31 -18.14 -3.02 13.86
CA LYS A 31 -18.50 -1.78 14.54
C LYS A 31 -19.46 -0.90 13.74
N VAL A 32 -19.45 -0.99 12.41
CA VAL A 32 -20.32 -0.15 11.57
C VAL A 32 -21.54 -0.93 11.09
N LEU A 33 -21.36 -2.05 10.39
CA LEU A 33 -22.47 -2.74 9.73
C LEU A 33 -23.30 -3.57 10.72
N VAL A 34 -22.65 -4.37 11.56
CA VAL A 34 -23.37 -5.23 12.53
C VAL A 34 -24.11 -4.38 13.57
N LEU A 35 -23.49 -3.30 14.05
CA LEU A 35 -24.16 -2.35 14.95
C LEU A 35 -25.37 -1.69 14.27
N SER A 36 -25.24 -1.28 13.00
CA SER A 36 -26.33 -0.65 12.25
C SER A 36 -27.47 -1.63 11.95
N TRP A 37 -27.18 -2.92 11.79
CA TRP A 37 -28.19 -3.97 11.61
C TRP A 37 -29.00 -4.24 12.88
N GLY A 38 -28.40 -4.04 14.06
CA GLY A 38 -29.10 -4.20 15.35
C GLY A 38 -30.23 -3.19 15.57
N TYR A 39 -30.15 -2.03 14.91
CA TYR A 39 -31.24 -1.06 14.89
C TYR A 39 -32.10 -1.33 13.65
N ASN A 40 -33.28 -1.92 13.83
CA ASN A 40 -34.24 -2.30 12.78
C ASN A 40 -34.90 -1.09 12.07
N ASN A 41 -34.12 -0.04 11.80
CA ASN A 41 -34.52 1.20 11.16
C ASN A 41 -33.73 1.35 9.84
N ILE A 42 -34.47 1.38 8.72
CA ILE A 42 -33.90 1.48 7.37
C ILE A 42 -33.00 2.73 7.22
N PHE A 43 -33.39 3.85 7.84
CA PHE A 43 -32.59 5.09 7.81
C PHE A 43 -31.21 4.93 8.45
N ILE A 44 -31.11 4.23 9.59
CA ILE A 44 -29.85 4.00 10.29
C ILE A 44 -28.97 3.07 9.46
N LEU A 45 -29.54 2.05 8.84
CA LEU A 45 -28.84 1.13 7.97
C LEU A 45 -28.22 1.84 6.76
N ILE A 46 -28.95 2.74 6.10
CA ILE A 46 -28.43 3.51 4.95
C ILE A 46 -27.27 4.41 5.39
N ILE A 47 -27.43 5.14 6.50
CA ILE A 47 -26.37 6.01 7.03
C ILE A 47 -25.13 5.19 7.41
N GLY A 48 -25.33 4.06 8.10
CA GLY A 48 -24.25 3.14 8.46
C GLY A 48 -23.52 2.59 7.24
N ALA A 49 -24.24 2.20 6.18
CA ALA A 49 -23.66 1.71 4.95
C ALA A 49 -22.84 2.78 4.21
N VAL A 50 -23.33 4.03 4.17
CA VAL A 50 -22.59 5.16 3.57
C VAL A 50 -21.30 5.43 4.34
N ILE A 51 -21.37 5.48 5.68
CA ILE A 51 -20.18 5.65 6.53
C ILE A 51 -19.18 4.49 6.33
N PHE A 52 -19.67 3.26 6.29
CA PHE A 52 -18.85 2.07 6.04
C PHE A 52 -18.14 2.14 4.68
N LEU A 53 -18.85 2.58 3.64
CA LEU A 53 -18.28 2.74 2.29
C LEU A 53 -17.16 3.78 2.28
N PHE A 54 -17.39 4.96 2.86
CA PHE A 54 -16.36 6.00 2.94
C PHE A 54 -15.17 5.58 3.80
N ALA A 55 -15.41 4.93 4.94
CA ALA A 55 -14.34 4.41 5.79
C ALA A 55 -13.50 3.34 5.08
N THR A 56 -14.15 2.44 4.34
CA THR A 56 -13.47 1.38 3.59
C THR A 56 -12.66 1.95 2.44
N ILE A 57 -13.20 2.89 1.67
CA ILE A 57 -12.44 3.50 0.56
C ILE A 57 -11.30 4.37 1.10
N GLY A 58 -11.57 5.24 2.07
CA GLY A 58 -10.57 6.18 2.58
C GLY A 58 -9.45 5.49 3.36
N VAL A 59 -9.80 4.64 4.32
CA VAL A 59 -8.81 4.04 5.24
C VAL A 59 -8.27 2.73 4.67
N LEU A 60 -9.15 1.74 4.41
CA LEU A 60 -8.71 0.40 4.00
C LEU A 60 -8.11 0.39 2.59
N LEU A 61 -8.74 1.08 1.63
CA LEU A 61 -8.27 1.05 0.24
C LEU A 61 -7.09 2.02 0.06
N VAL A 62 -7.26 3.31 0.33
CA VAL A 62 -6.21 4.29 -0.01
C VAL A 62 -4.99 4.17 0.91
N MET A 63 -5.18 4.23 2.23
CA MET A 63 -4.07 4.32 3.18
C MET A 63 -3.30 3.01 3.32
N GLU A 64 -4.00 1.88 3.47
CA GLU A 64 -3.32 0.58 3.60
C GLU A 64 -2.69 0.10 2.29
N THR A 65 -3.34 0.30 1.13
CA THR A 65 -2.74 -0.09 -0.15
C THR A 65 -1.47 0.72 -0.43
N LEU A 66 -1.45 2.02 -0.11
CA LEU A 66 -0.25 2.83 -0.25
C LEU A 66 0.89 2.32 0.66
N SER A 67 0.57 1.95 1.91
CA SER A 67 1.53 1.35 2.83
C SER A 67 2.08 0.02 2.30
N ALA A 68 1.20 -0.86 1.82
CA ALA A 68 1.55 -2.15 1.22
C ALA A 68 2.44 -1.98 -0.02
N PHE A 69 2.11 -1.01 -0.87
CA PHE A 69 2.87 -0.67 -2.07
C PHE A 69 4.30 -0.24 -1.73
N LEU A 70 4.48 0.68 -0.78
CA LEU A 70 5.80 1.14 -0.33
C LEU A 70 6.60 0.00 0.31
N HIS A 71 5.93 -0.88 1.05
CA HIS A 71 6.55 -2.07 1.63
C HIS A 71 7.04 -3.04 0.56
N ALA A 72 6.24 -3.31 -0.48
CA ALA A 72 6.65 -4.14 -1.61
C ALA A 72 7.82 -3.52 -2.39
N LEU A 73 7.76 -2.22 -2.67
CA LEU A 73 8.82 -1.49 -3.35
C LEU A 73 10.15 -1.53 -2.59
N ARG A 74 10.11 -1.48 -1.24
CA ARG A 74 11.31 -1.71 -0.42
C ARG A 74 11.89 -3.12 -0.61
N LEU A 75 11.07 -4.17 -0.67
CA LEU A 75 11.54 -5.53 -0.92
C LEU A 75 12.27 -5.60 -2.28
N HIS A 76 11.73 -4.93 -3.31
CA HIS A 76 12.37 -4.87 -4.61
C HIS A 76 13.72 -4.13 -4.59
N TRP A 77 13.78 -2.94 -3.99
CA TRP A 77 15.01 -2.13 -3.97
C TRP A 77 16.10 -2.72 -3.06
N VAL A 78 15.75 -3.22 -1.88
CA VAL A 78 16.76 -3.64 -0.89
C VAL A 78 17.10 -5.12 -1.01
N GLU A 79 16.09 -5.98 -1.16
CA GLU A 79 16.29 -7.44 -1.02
C GLU A 79 16.52 -8.12 -2.37
N PHE A 80 15.90 -7.59 -3.43
CA PHE A 80 16.05 -8.12 -4.79
C PHE A 80 17.23 -7.47 -5.53
N GLN A 81 17.26 -6.14 -5.65
CA GLN A 81 18.29 -5.45 -6.45
C GLN A 81 19.71 -5.62 -5.90
N ASN A 82 19.89 -5.67 -4.59
CA ASN A 82 21.21 -5.81 -3.96
C ASN A 82 21.95 -7.12 -4.31
N LYS A 83 21.30 -8.09 -4.95
CA LYS A 83 21.94 -9.35 -5.37
C LYS A 83 22.54 -9.31 -6.78
N PHE A 84 22.08 -8.41 -7.64
CA PHE A 84 22.39 -8.46 -9.08
C PHE A 84 22.66 -7.08 -9.71
N TYR A 85 22.15 -6.02 -9.08
CA TYR A 85 22.19 -4.67 -9.63
C TYR A 85 23.36 -3.90 -9.01
N GLU A 86 24.40 -3.66 -9.81
CA GLU A 86 25.60 -2.93 -9.39
C GLU A 86 25.39 -1.40 -9.39
N GLY A 87 24.41 -0.91 -10.15
CA GLY A 87 24.05 0.51 -10.17
C GLY A 87 24.97 1.41 -10.98
N ASP A 88 25.97 0.87 -11.68
CA ASP A 88 26.96 1.63 -12.47
C ASP A 88 26.48 2.04 -13.88
N GLY A 89 25.20 2.39 -14.01
CA GLY A 89 24.59 2.78 -15.29
C GLY A 89 24.44 4.30 -15.43
N TYR A 90 24.68 4.83 -16.62
CA TYR A 90 24.28 6.20 -16.96
C TYR A 90 22.90 6.19 -17.63
N LYS A 91 22.07 7.19 -17.33
CA LYS A 91 20.77 7.35 -17.99
C LYS A 91 21.02 7.72 -19.46
N PHE A 92 20.45 6.96 -20.39
CA PHE A 92 20.48 7.32 -21.80
C PHE A 92 19.67 8.61 -22.01
N VAL A 93 20.32 9.63 -22.55
CA VAL A 93 19.68 10.89 -22.96
C VAL A 93 19.78 10.95 -24.49
N PRO A 94 18.70 10.67 -25.22
CA PRO A 94 18.71 10.82 -26.67
C PRO A 94 18.83 12.30 -27.02
N PHE A 95 19.54 12.59 -28.12
CA PHE A 95 19.48 13.91 -28.72
C PHE A 95 18.07 14.13 -29.28
N ALA A 96 17.31 15.03 -28.66
CA ALA A 96 15.99 15.45 -29.12
C ALA A 96 15.96 16.97 -29.17
N PHE A 97 15.47 17.56 -30.27
CA PHE A 97 15.37 19.03 -30.38
C PHE A 97 14.48 19.63 -29.27
N ALA A 98 13.54 18.85 -28.71
CA ALA A 98 12.74 19.26 -27.57
C ALA A 98 13.55 19.47 -26.27
N SER A 99 14.61 18.70 -26.03
CA SER A 99 15.44 18.87 -24.82
C SER A 99 16.34 20.09 -24.89
N ILE A 100 16.61 20.63 -26.08
CA ILE A 100 17.42 21.84 -26.29
C ILE A 100 16.60 23.09 -25.94
N ILE A 101 15.30 23.09 -26.25
CA ILE A 101 14.40 24.22 -25.94
C ILE A 101 14.16 24.32 -24.42
N GLU A 102 14.07 23.18 -23.71
CA GLU A 102 13.93 23.18 -22.24
C GLU A 102 15.20 23.59 -21.47
N GLU A 103 16.39 23.56 -22.09
CA GLU A 103 17.64 24.05 -21.46
C GLU A 103 17.87 25.56 -21.64
N GLU A 104 17.15 26.22 -22.56
CA GLU A 104 17.24 27.67 -22.81
C GLU A 104 16.23 28.52 -21.99
N ASP A 105 15.18 27.91 -21.43
CA ASP A 105 14.18 28.54 -20.53
C ASP A 105 14.51 28.35 -19.03
#